data_AF-A0A7C3HW25-F1
#
_entry.id   AF-A0A7C3HW25-F1
#
_cell.length_a   1.000
_cell.length_b   1.000
_cell.length_c   1.000
_cell.angle_alpha   90.00
_cell.angle_beta   90.00
_cell.angle_gamma   90.00
#
_symmetry.space_group_name_H-M   'P 1'
#
loop_
_entity.id
_entity.type
_entity.pdbx_description
1 polymer ?
#
loop_
_entity_poly.entity_id
_entity_poly.type
_entity_poly.pdbx_seq_one_letter_code
_entity_poly.pdbx_strand_id
1 'polypeptide(L)' 'MKGGVVNPKAVTLIVRIWQGPDGAAKVSVKPTEGGPTQYFPSLEALMRYLEQAQEKIEAAPESSDGLR' A
#
# COMPACT_ATOMS: atom_id res chain seq x y z
N MET A 1 22.39 -18.32 -17.68
CA MET A 1 21.44 -17.30 -18.18
C MET A 1 20.95 -16.50 -16.97
N LYS A 2 20.99 -15.17 -17.05
CA LYS A 2 20.74 -14.26 -15.92
C LYS A 2 19.31 -14.46 -15.39
N GLY A 3 19.20 -14.88 -14.13
CA GLY A 3 17.93 -14.90 -13.40
C GLY A 3 17.41 -13.47 -13.31
N GLY A 4 16.26 -13.23 -13.93
CA GLY A 4 15.51 -11.99 -13.74
C GLY A 4 14.97 -11.99 -12.32
N VAL A 5 15.66 -11.30 -11.42
CA VAL A 5 15.15 -11.00 -10.08
C VAL A 5 13.79 -10.32 -10.26
N VAL A 6 12.72 -10.92 -9.73
CA VAL A 6 11.41 -10.25 -9.65
C VAL A 6 11.58 -9.17 -8.60
N ASN A 7 12.01 -8.00 -9.04
CA ASN A 7 12.26 -6.88 -8.15
C ASN A 7 10.90 -6.43 -7.61
N PRO A 8 10.61 -6.52 -6.30
CA PRO A 8 9.35 -6.05 -5.76
C PRO A 8 9.20 -4.58 -6.17
N LYS A 9 8.18 -4.29 -6.99
CA LYS A 9 7.96 -2.93 -7.47
C LYS A 9 7.63 -2.08 -6.26
N ALA A 10 8.52 -1.15 -5.93
CA ALA A 10 8.31 -0.17 -4.88
C ALA A 10 7.04 0.63 -5.22
N VAL A 11 5.97 0.45 -4.42
CA VAL A 11 4.74 1.22 -4.59
C VAL A 11 4.92 2.55 -3.88
N THR A 12 4.94 3.65 -4.63
CA THR A 12 4.96 4.99 -4.04
C THR A 12 3.54 5.50 -3.84
N LEU A 13 3.21 5.86 -2.59
CA LEU A 13 1.91 6.36 -2.19
C LEU A 13 1.97 7.87 -1.89
N ILE A 14 1.01 8.62 -2.39
CA ILE A 14 0.76 10.01 -1.98
C ILE A 14 -0.23 9.98 -0.82
N VAL A 15 0.23 10.40 0.36
CA VAL A 15 -0.60 10.54 1.55
C VAL A 15 -0.97 12.01 1.71
N ARG A 16 -2.27 12.31 1.86
CA ARG A 16 -2.77 13.64 2.21
C ARG A 16 -3.45 13.57 3.56
N ILE A 17 -3.09 14.49 4.44
CA ILE A 17 -3.65 14.63 5.79
C ILE A 17 -4.17 16.06 5.90
N TRP A 18 -5.41 16.22 6.35
CA TRP A 18 -6.02 17.52 6.58
C TRP A 18 -6.96 17.47 7.78
N GLN A 19 -7.25 18.63 8.35
CA GLN A 19 -8.25 18.75 9.41
C GLN A 19 -9.65 18.88 8.79
N GLY A 20 -10.56 18.01 9.21
CA GLY A 20 -11.96 18.05 8.81
C GLY A 20 -12.75 19.16 9.51
N PRO A 21 -14.00 19.41 9.07
CA PRO A 21 -14.88 20.41 9.69
C PRO A 21 -15.24 20.09 11.16
N ASP A 22 -15.15 18.82 11.53
CA ASP A 22 -15.32 18.28 12.88
C ASP A 22 -14.06 18.44 13.75
N GLY A 23 -13.00 19.07 13.23
CA GLY A 23 -11.71 19.17 13.89
C GLY A 23 -10.88 17.89 13.86
N ALA A 24 -11.42 16.78 13.33
CA ALA A 24 -10.74 15.49 13.27
C ALA A 24 -9.79 15.42 12.06
N ALA A 25 -8.67 14.71 12.23
CA ALA A 25 -7.75 14.44 11.13
C ALA A 25 -8.38 13.46 10.12
N LYS A 26 -8.51 13.89 8.87
CA LYS A 26 -8.93 13.06 7.73
C LYS A 26 -7.72 12.75 6.89
N VAL A 27 -7.75 11.58 6.25
CA VAL A 27 -6.60 11.07 5.51
C VAL A 27 -7.06 10.47 4.20
N SER A 28 -6.27 10.65 3.14
CA SER A 28 -6.44 9.91 1.90
C SER A 28 -5.11 9.42 1.35
N VAL A 29 -5.16 8.29 0.66
CA VAL A 29 -4.01 7.66 0.01
C VAL A 29 -4.31 7.48 -1.46
N LYS A 30 -3.33 7.76 -2.31
CA LYS A 30 -3.40 7.49 -3.75
C LYS A 30 -2.08 6.92 -4.26
N PRO A 31 -2.07 5.85 -5.06
CA PRO A 31 -0.87 5.41 -5.76
C PRO A 31 -0.38 6.46 -6.76
N THR A 32 0.92 6.69 -6.80
CA THR A 32 1.55 7.59 -7.79
C THR A 32 1.39 7.10 -9.22
N GLU A 33 1.40 5.78 -9.44
CA GLU A 33 1.29 5.14 -10.76
C GLU A 33 -0.13 5.23 -11.37
N GLY A 34 -1.10 5.78 -10.62
CA GLY A 34 -2.51 5.84 -11.00
C GLY A 34 -3.35 4.83 -10.22
N GLY A 35 -4.62 5.16 -10.03
CA GLY A 35 -5.55 4.36 -9.23
C GLY A 35 -6.51 5.21 -8.40
N PRO A 36 -7.48 4.56 -7.74
CA PRO A 36 -8.47 5.25 -6.93
C PRO A 36 -7.83 5.85 -5.68
N THR A 37 -8.31 7.03 -5.28
CA THR A 37 -8.02 7.60 -3.98
C THR A 37 -8.84 6.86 -2.93
N GLN A 38 -8.17 6.33 -1.90
CA GLN A 38 -8.82 5.75 -0.73
C GLN A 38 -8.86 6.79 0.39
N TYR A 39 -10.00 6.87 1.07
CA TYR A 39 -10.23 7.81 2.17
C TYR A 39 -10.31 7.04 3.48
N PHE A 40 -9.68 7.56 4.51
CA PHE A 40 -9.63 6.99 5.84
C PHE A 40 -10.19 7.98 6.86
N PRO A 41 -11.01 7.51 7.82
CA PRO A 41 -11.67 8.38 8.80
C PRO A 41 -10.71 8.88 9.89
N SER A 42 -9.53 8.26 10.03
CA SER A 42 -8.50 8.60 11.03
C SER A 42 -7.11 8.13 10.58
N LEU A 43 -6.07 8.62 11.26
CA LEU A 43 -4.68 8.15 11.08
C LEU A 43 -4.51 6.68 11.50
N GLU A 44 -5.20 6.25 12.55
CA GLU A 44 -5.17 4.86 13.00
C GLU A 44 -5.71 3.90 11.93
N ALA A 45 -6.79 4.28 11.25
CA ALA A 45 -7.34 3.48 10.16
C ALA A 45 -6.36 3.37 8.97
N LEU A 46 -5.61 4.44 8.67
CA LEU A 46 -4.53 4.38 7.69
C LEU A 46 -3.42 3.43 8.14
N MET A 47 -2.96 3.54 9.39
CA MET A 47 -1.87 2.68 9.89
C MET A 47 -2.22 1.20 9.78
N ARG A 48 -3.40 0.79 10.26
CA ARG A 48 -3.86 -0.60 10.16
C ARG A 48 -3.93 -1.10 8.72
N TYR A 49 -4.33 -0.23 7.79
CA TYR A 49 -4.34 -0.57 6.36
C TYR A 49 -2.93 -0.81 5.82
N LEU A 50 -1.95 0.04 6.19
CA LEU A 50 -0.56 -0.11 5.75
C LEU A 50 0.09 -1.36 6.35
N GLU A 51 -0.17 -1.66 7.62
CA GLU A 51 0.29 -2.88 8.29
C GLU A 51 -0.25 -4.13 7.59
N GLN A 52 -1.56 -4.19 7.33
CA GLN A 52 -2.18 -5.30 6.59
C GLN A 52 -1.65 -5.44 5.16
N ALA A 53 -1.36 -4.31 4.49
CA ALA A 53 -0.80 -4.32 3.16
C ALA A 53 0.64 -4.88 3.19
N GLN A 54 1.43 -4.52 4.18
CA GLN A 54 2.78 -5.04 4.39
C GLN A 54 2.77 -6.53 4.69
N GLU A 55 1.92 -6.98 5.62
CA GLU A 55 1.77 -8.41 5.95
C GLU A 55 1.42 -9.25 4.73
N LYS A 56 0.55 -8.76 3.82
CA LYS A 56 0.21 -9.48 2.59
C LYS A 56 1.36 -9.58 1.60
N ILE A 57 2.25 -8.59 1.58
CA ILE A 57 3.46 -8.60 0.74
C ILE A 57 4.46 -9.59 1.33
N GLU A 58 4.64 -9.59 2.65
CA GLU A 58 5.57 -10.50 3.34
C GLU A 58 5.07 -11.95 3.36
N ALA A 59 3.76 -12.16 3.44
CA ALA A 59 3.14 -13.49 3.46
C ALA A 59 2.91 -14.09 2.07
N ALA A 60 3.14 -13.34 0.99
CA ALA A 60 3.07 -13.89 -0.36
C ALA A 60 4.22 -14.92 -0.53
N PRO A 61 3.93 -16.22 -0.73
CA PRO A 61 4.98 -17.18 -1.00
C PRO A 61 5.70 -16.76 -2.28
N GLU A 62 7.04 -16.86 -2.31
CA GLU A 62 7.77 -16.77 -3.56
C GLU A 62 7.11 -17.74 -4.54
N SER A 63 6.64 -17.22 -5.68
CA SER A 63 5.97 -18.01 -6.70
C SER A 63 6.91 -19.12 -7.15
N SER A 64 6.74 -20.32 -6.59
CA SER A 64 7.32 -21.55 -7.11
C SER A 64 6.56 -21.93 -8.39
N ASP A 65 6.82 -21.20 -9.47
CA ASP A 65 6.35 -21.62 -10.79
C ASP A 65 7.25 -22.75 -11.30
N GLY A 66 6.83 -23.97 -10.97
CA GLY A 66 6.76 -25.13 -11.86
C GLY A 66 8.05 -25.59 -12.56
N LEU A 67 8.58 -26.72 -12.10
CA LEU A 67 9.42 -27.60 -12.92
C LEU A 67 8.59 -28.12 -14.11
N ARG A 68 8.76 -27.53 -15.30
CA ARG A 68 8.51 -28.18 -16.60
C ARG A 68 9.50 -27.66 -17.64
#